data_AF-A0A925Z3J8-F1
#
_entry.id   AF-A0A925Z3J8-F1
#
_cell.length_a   1.000
_cell.length_b   1.000
_cell.length_c   1.000
_cell.angle_alpha   90.00
_cell.angle_beta   90.00
_cell.angle_gamma   90.00
#
_symmetry.space_group_name_H-M   'P 1'
#
loop_
_entity.id
_entity.type
_entity.pdbx_description
1 polymer ?
#
loop_
_entity_poly.entity_id
_entity_poly.type
_entity_poly.pdbx_seq_one_letter_code
_entity_poly.pdbx_strand_id
1 'polypeptide(L)'
;GSLGMAAGEAIVTAMLKAVELKTPLVFFVSSGGARMQEGILSLMQMPRTTVAVQALRDAGLPYIVVMTHPTTGGVTASYAMLGDIHIAEPGALIGFAGPRVIEQTIREKLPEGFQRSEYLLDKGMIDLVVHRHQLRETLSRICRTLTSAKPQRAETKPTKADRKAPAPVADPVKVTEPLAPPPPAAAPTPSTEPKPGLPAIIEHKPSDAPGKLANGLDHDSLNPESPQTSSKLAS
;
A
#
# COMPACT_ATOMS: atom_id res chain seq x y z
N GLY A 1 -1.73 -7.22 6.18
CA GLY A 1 -2.22 -6.00 5.51
C GLY A 1 -1.12 -4.97 5.39
N SER A 2 -0.92 -4.12 6.40
CA SER A 2 0.07 -3.03 6.28
C SER A 2 1.52 -3.51 6.24
N LEU A 3 2.35 -2.80 5.47
CA LEU A 3 3.79 -3.04 5.31
C LEU A 3 4.55 -2.46 6.52
N GLY A 4 5.04 -3.35 7.38
CA GLY A 4 6.00 -3.06 8.44
C GLY A 4 7.27 -3.87 8.28
N MET A 5 8.21 -3.76 9.22
CA MET A 5 9.53 -4.41 9.20
C MET A 5 9.44 -5.91 8.99
N ALA A 6 8.58 -6.62 9.73
CA ALA A 6 8.44 -8.07 9.59
C ALA A 6 7.91 -8.48 8.20
N ALA A 7 6.97 -7.70 7.66
CA ALA A 7 6.45 -7.94 6.31
C ALA A 7 7.52 -7.63 5.24
N GLY A 8 8.26 -6.52 5.40
CA GLY A 8 9.37 -6.16 4.54
C GLY A 8 10.47 -7.23 4.53
N GLU A 9 10.83 -7.77 5.69
CA GLU A 9 11.79 -8.87 5.81
C GLU A 9 11.31 -10.14 5.11
N ALA A 10 10.05 -10.50 5.29
CA ALA A 10 9.46 -11.66 4.63
C ALA A 10 9.45 -11.51 3.09
N ILE A 11 9.16 -10.31 2.59
CA ILE A 11 9.19 -10.00 1.14
C ILE A 11 10.62 -10.15 0.59
N VAL A 12 11.60 -9.51 1.23
CA VAL A 12 13.01 -9.57 0.82
C VAL A 12 13.50 -11.01 0.85
N THR A 13 13.20 -11.74 1.92
CA THR A 13 13.56 -13.17 2.05
C THR A 13 12.95 -13.98 0.91
N ALA A 14 11.67 -13.78 0.57
CA ALA A 14 11.03 -14.51 -0.52
C ALA A 14 11.68 -14.22 -1.87
N MET A 15 12.01 -12.95 -2.15
CA MET A 15 12.67 -12.53 -3.39
C MET A 15 14.08 -13.11 -3.50
N LEU A 16 14.90 -12.97 -2.46
CA LEU A 16 16.25 -13.54 -2.43
C LEU A 16 16.22 -15.07 -2.51
N LYS A 17 15.23 -15.72 -1.89
CA LYS A 17 15.06 -17.16 -1.99
C LYS A 17 14.69 -17.59 -3.41
N ALA A 18 13.84 -16.85 -4.10
CA ALA A 18 13.53 -17.11 -5.51
C ALA A 18 14.77 -16.95 -6.41
N VAL A 19 15.64 -15.96 -6.12
CA VAL A 19 16.95 -15.82 -6.78
C VAL A 19 17.85 -17.04 -6.54
N GLU A 20 17.98 -17.47 -5.28
CA GLU A 20 18.78 -18.65 -4.90
C GLU A 20 18.30 -19.92 -5.60
N LEU A 21 16.97 -20.13 -5.63
CA LEU A 21 16.34 -21.29 -6.26
C LEU A 21 16.25 -21.19 -7.79
N LYS A 22 16.54 -20.02 -8.37
CA LYS A 22 16.37 -19.71 -9.79
C LYS A 22 14.96 -19.99 -10.30
N THR A 23 13.95 -19.61 -9.53
CA THR A 23 12.55 -19.81 -9.87
C THR A 23 11.82 -18.48 -10.04
N PRO A 24 10.77 -18.42 -10.88
CA PRO A 24 9.90 -17.24 -10.94
C PRO A 24 9.21 -17.00 -9.58
N LEU A 25 8.91 -15.74 -9.28
CA LEU A 25 8.17 -15.35 -8.08
C LEU A 25 6.79 -14.83 -8.46
N VAL A 26 5.75 -15.43 -7.86
CA VAL A 26 4.38 -14.90 -7.90
C VAL A 26 4.05 -14.33 -6.53
N PHE A 27 3.65 -13.06 -6.49
CA PHE A 27 3.41 -12.36 -5.23
C PHE A 27 1.98 -11.81 -5.15
N PHE A 28 1.24 -12.25 -4.14
CA PHE A 28 -0.12 -11.77 -3.87
C PHE A 28 -0.07 -10.57 -2.94
N VAL A 29 -0.64 -9.46 -3.38
CA VAL A 29 -0.62 -8.20 -2.63
C VAL A 29 -2.02 -7.90 -2.10
N SER A 30 -2.10 -7.67 -0.79
CA SER A 30 -3.27 -7.14 -0.10
C SER A 30 -2.79 -6.24 1.04
N SER A 31 -2.80 -4.94 0.81
CA SER A 31 -2.29 -3.95 1.76
C SER A 31 -3.04 -2.63 1.68
N GLY A 32 -3.32 -2.05 2.85
CA GLY A 32 -3.76 -0.66 2.99
C GLY A 32 -2.62 0.37 2.95
N GLY A 33 -1.35 -0.06 2.82
CA GLY A 33 -0.17 0.82 2.81
C GLY A 33 0.81 0.54 3.94
N ALA A 34 1.61 1.54 4.31
CA ALA A 34 2.64 1.42 5.34
C ALA A 34 2.03 1.28 6.75
N ARG A 35 2.73 0.57 7.66
CA ARG A 35 2.30 0.40 9.05
C ARG A 35 2.73 1.59 9.89
N MET A 36 1.81 2.53 10.08
CA MET A 36 2.07 3.79 10.80
C MET A 36 2.65 3.60 12.20
N GLN A 37 2.33 2.50 12.88
CA GLN A 37 2.84 2.19 14.23
C GLN A 37 4.36 2.02 14.28
N GLU A 38 5.00 1.69 13.15
CA GLU A 38 6.45 1.55 13.06
C GLU A 38 7.11 2.76 12.38
N GLY A 39 6.33 3.79 12.04
CA GLY A 39 6.81 5.06 11.50
C GLY A 39 7.76 4.93 10.31
N ILE A 40 8.93 5.59 10.41
CA ILE A 40 9.94 5.61 9.35
C ILE A 40 10.44 4.21 8.98
N LEU A 41 10.42 3.25 9.91
CA LEU A 41 10.88 1.89 9.66
C LEU A 41 9.97 1.18 8.66
N SER A 42 8.66 1.47 8.67
CA SER A 42 7.73 1.00 7.63
C SER A 42 7.98 1.65 6.29
N LEU A 43 8.27 2.96 6.26
CA LEU A 43 8.61 3.65 5.02
C LEU A 43 9.86 3.07 4.36
N MET A 44 10.89 2.77 5.17
CA MET A 44 12.15 2.19 4.69
C MET A 44 11.99 0.78 4.11
N GLN A 45 10.87 0.10 4.32
CA GLN A 45 10.61 -1.18 3.65
C GLN A 45 10.34 -1.00 2.15
N MET A 46 9.90 0.18 1.69
CA MET A 46 9.70 0.45 0.27
C MET A 46 11.00 0.34 -0.53
N PRO A 47 12.06 1.13 -0.25
CA PRO A 47 13.32 0.98 -0.98
C PRO A 47 13.97 -0.40 -0.75
N ARG A 48 13.84 -0.99 0.45
CA ARG A 48 14.39 -2.32 0.74
C ARG A 48 13.79 -3.40 -0.17
N THR A 49 12.47 -3.41 -0.31
CA THR A 49 11.77 -4.36 -1.18
C THR A 49 11.97 -4.05 -2.66
N THR A 50 12.09 -2.77 -3.05
CA THR A 50 12.45 -2.37 -4.42
C THR A 50 13.83 -2.91 -4.83
N VAL A 51 14.84 -2.83 -3.95
CA VAL A 51 16.17 -3.40 -4.21
C VAL A 51 16.10 -4.92 -4.33
N ALA A 52 15.26 -5.59 -3.54
CA ALA A 52 15.05 -7.03 -3.67
C ALA A 52 14.35 -7.42 -4.99
N VAL A 53 13.45 -6.59 -5.52
CA VAL A 53 12.90 -6.77 -6.87
C VAL A 53 13.99 -6.62 -7.93
N GLN A 54 14.91 -5.67 -7.76
CA GLN A 54 16.04 -5.51 -8.69
C GLN A 54 16.91 -6.77 -8.73
N ALA A 55 17.12 -7.46 -7.61
CA ALA A 55 17.85 -8.73 -7.59
C ALA A 55 17.19 -9.84 -8.43
N LEU A 56 15.85 -9.89 -8.48
CA LEU A 56 15.12 -10.79 -9.38
C LEU A 56 15.32 -10.42 -10.85
N ARG A 57 15.25 -9.12 -11.16
CA ARG A 57 15.46 -8.57 -12.50
C ARG A 57 16.88 -8.87 -13.00
N ASP A 58 17.89 -8.65 -12.17
CA ASP A 58 19.30 -8.91 -12.50
C ASP A 58 19.57 -10.41 -12.73
N ALA A 59 18.85 -11.28 -12.00
CA ALA A 59 18.90 -12.73 -12.20
C ALA A 59 18.09 -13.20 -13.44
N GLY A 60 17.37 -12.30 -14.12
CA GLY A 60 16.52 -12.64 -15.26
C GLY A 60 15.32 -13.52 -14.90
N LEU A 61 14.82 -13.43 -13.66
CA LEU A 61 13.72 -14.25 -13.16
C LEU A 61 12.38 -13.52 -13.24
N PRO A 62 11.32 -14.14 -13.78
CA PRO A 62 10.01 -13.51 -13.86
C PRO A 62 9.43 -13.17 -12.48
N TYR A 63 8.96 -11.94 -12.33
CA TYR A 63 8.24 -11.46 -11.17
C TYR A 63 6.80 -11.07 -11.53
N ILE A 64 5.83 -11.86 -11.08
CA ILE A 64 4.41 -11.67 -11.38
C ILE A 64 3.70 -11.18 -10.11
N VAL A 65 2.97 -10.07 -10.22
CA VAL A 65 2.23 -9.51 -9.08
C VAL A 65 0.74 -9.71 -9.28
N VAL A 66 0.08 -10.29 -8.28
CA VAL A 66 -1.37 -10.45 -8.22
C VAL A 66 -1.93 -9.50 -7.17
N MET A 67 -2.56 -8.42 -7.61
CA MET A 67 -3.14 -7.38 -6.77
C MET A 67 -4.57 -7.75 -6.38
N THR A 68 -4.82 -7.79 -5.07
CA THR A 68 -6.13 -8.09 -4.50
C THR A 68 -6.66 -6.88 -3.73
N HIS A 69 -7.93 -6.93 -3.33
CA HIS A 69 -8.57 -5.83 -2.61
C HIS A 69 -8.12 -5.77 -1.14
N PRO A 70 -7.71 -4.60 -0.61
CA PRO A 70 -7.16 -3.44 -1.31
C PRO A 70 -5.64 -3.57 -1.52
N THR A 71 -5.08 -2.83 -2.47
CA THR A 71 -3.63 -2.65 -2.65
C THR A 71 -3.34 -1.16 -2.79
N THR A 72 -2.92 -0.49 -1.71
CA THR A 72 -2.82 0.97 -1.69
C THR A 72 -1.53 1.50 -1.04
N GLY A 73 -1.30 2.81 -1.16
CA GLY A 73 -0.26 3.53 -0.41
C GLY A 73 1.16 3.21 -0.86
N GLY A 74 2.09 3.21 0.09
CA GLY A 74 3.50 2.90 -0.18
C GLY A 74 3.73 1.52 -0.81
N VAL A 75 2.81 0.58 -0.65
CA VAL A 75 2.90 -0.75 -1.28
C VAL A 75 2.71 -0.66 -2.80
N THR A 76 1.73 0.11 -3.29
CA THR A 76 1.59 0.35 -4.74
C THR A 76 2.77 1.12 -5.30
N ALA A 77 3.34 2.05 -4.53
CA ALA A 77 4.50 2.82 -4.94
C ALA A 77 5.85 2.09 -4.76
N SER A 78 5.84 0.76 -4.55
CA SER A 78 7.03 -0.06 -4.40
C SER A 78 6.85 -1.41 -5.09
N TYR A 79 7.14 -2.51 -4.42
CA TYR A 79 7.23 -3.85 -5.01
C TYR A 79 5.95 -4.32 -5.71
N ALA A 80 4.77 -3.76 -5.41
CA ALA A 80 3.54 -4.17 -6.07
C ALA A 80 3.45 -3.71 -7.53
N MET A 81 4.02 -2.56 -7.90
CA MET A 81 3.98 -2.03 -9.28
C MET A 81 5.27 -2.27 -10.06
N LEU A 82 6.18 -3.10 -9.55
CA LEU A 82 7.46 -3.43 -10.18
C LEU A 82 7.50 -4.84 -10.77
N GLY A 83 6.35 -5.54 -10.81
CA GLY A 83 6.20 -6.80 -11.52
C GLY A 83 6.41 -6.66 -13.03
N ASP A 84 6.86 -7.73 -13.66
CA ASP A 84 6.90 -7.86 -15.11
C ASP A 84 5.50 -8.04 -15.70
N ILE A 85 4.59 -8.64 -14.92
CA ILE A 85 3.15 -8.76 -15.24
C ILE A 85 2.34 -8.43 -13.99
N HIS A 86 1.38 -7.53 -14.14
CA HIS A 86 0.40 -7.14 -13.14
C HIS A 86 -0.96 -7.76 -13.45
N ILE A 87 -1.43 -8.59 -12.53
CA ILE A 87 -2.75 -9.21 -12.57
C ILE A 87 -3.57 -8.64 -11.42
N ALA A 88 -4.84 -8.32 -11.65
CA ALA A 88 -5.76 -7.92 -10.59
C ALA A 88 -6.97 -8.85 -10.49
N GLU A 89 -7.52 -8.99 -9.28
CA GLU A 89 -8.85 -9.59 -9.10
C GLU A 89 -9.96 -8.58 -9.46
N PRO A 90 -11.13 -9.02 -9.96
CA PRO A 90 -12.23 -8.12 -10.32
C PRO A 90 -12.69 -7.22 -9.17
N GLY A 91 -12.97 -5.96 -9.48
CA GLY A 91 -13.35 -4.93 -8.50
C GLY A 91 -12.30 -4.54 -7.46
N ALA A 92 -11.05 -5.04 -7.56
CA ALA A 92 -10.00 -4.71 -6.59
C ALA A 92 -9.72 -3.20 -6.57
N LEU A 93 -9.52 -2.64 -5.37
CA LEU A 93 -9.18 -1.22 -5.21
C LEU A 93 -7.67 -1.11 -5.16
N ILE A 94 -7.09 -0.45 -6.15
CA ILE A 94 -5.64 -0.34 -6.31
C ILE A 94 -5.28 1.14 -6.55
N GLY A 95 -4.38 1.70 -5.75
CA GLY A 95 -3.95 3.08 -5.96
C GLY A 95 -3.11 3.67 -4.83
N PHE A 96 -2.32 4.68 -5.16
CA PHE A 96 -1.40 5.30 -4.21
C PHE A 96 -2.12 6.01 -3.05
N ALA A 97 -2.96 6.99 -3.35
CA ALA A 97 -3.81 7.65 -2.36
C ALA A 97 -5.20 7.02 -2.36
N GLY A 98 -5.83 6.91 -1.19
CA GLY A 98 -7.21 6.44 -1.10
C GLY A 98 -8.19 7.44 -1.75
N PRO A 99 -9.32 6.98 -2.31
CA PRO A 99 -10.25 7.83 -3.07
C PRO A 99 -10.77 9.01 -2.24
N ARG A 100 -11.06 8.77 -0.96
CA ARG A 100 -11.47 9.82 -0.01
C ARG A 100 -10.47 10.97 0.09
N VAL A 101 -9.17 10.65 0.16
CA VAL A 101 -8.12 11.68 0.28
C VAL A 101 -8.07 12.51 -1.00
N ILE A 102 -8.16 11.85 -2.16
CA ILE A 102 -8.13 12.51 -3.46
C ILE A 102 -9.32 13.46 -3.61
N GLU A 103 -10.54 12.98 -3.36
CA GLU A 103 -11.77 13.80 -3.43
C GLU A 103 -11.69 15.03 -2.52
N GLN A 104 -11.16 14.87 -1.30
CA GLN A 104 -10.98 16.00 -0.38
C GLN A 104 -9.96 17.02 -0.87
N THR A 105 -8.91 16.57 -1.57
CA THR A 105 -7.89 17.46 -2.14
C THR A 105 -8.40 18.21 -3.37
N ILE A 106 -9.03 17.52 -4.32
CA ILE A 106 -9.48 18.14 -5.59
C ILE A 106 -10.86 18.80 -5.47
N ARG A 107 -11.64 18.48 -4.42
CA ARG A 107 -13.02 18.96 -4.18
C ARG A 107 -14.01 18.63 -5.29
N GLU A 108 -13.77 17.51 -5.98
CA GLU A 108 -14.63 16.96 -7.03
C GLU A 108 -14.90 15.48 -6.75
N LYS A 109 -15.99 14.96 -7.35
CA LYS A 109 -16.30 13.54 -7.29
C LYS A 109 -15.40 12.77 -8.26
N LEU A 110 -14.89 11.63 -7.81
CA LEU A 110 -14.12 10.76 -8.70
C LEU A 110 -15.05 10.06 -9.72
N PRO A 111 -14.54 9.76 -10.92
CA PRO A 111 -15.25 8.96 -11.90
C PRO A 111 -15.70 7.62 -11.33
N GLU A 112 -16.79 7.06 -11.89
CA GLU A 112 -17.22 5.73 -11.53
C GLU A 112 -16.12 4.70 -11.84
N GLY A 113 -15.91 3.76 -10.90
CA GLY A 113 -14.88 2.75 -11.05
C GLY A 113 -13.44 3.27 -10.89
N PHE A 114 -13.22 4.53 -10.52
CA PHE A 114 -11.86 5.05 -10.27
C PHE A 114 -11.07 4.12 -9.32
N GLN A 115 -9.82 3.84 -9.66
CA GLN A 115 -8.93 2.91 -8.95
C GLN A 115 -9.39 1.44 -8.89
N ARG A 116 -10.46 1.06 -9.61
CA ARG A 116 -10.84 -0.35 -9.76
C ARG A 116 -9.94 -1.03 -10.78
N SER A 117 -9.77 -2.34 -10.61
CA SER A 117 -9.01 -3.21 -11.52
C SER A 117 -9.35 -2.99 -13.00
N GLU A 118 -10.63 -2.87 -13.33
CA GLU A 118 -11.14 -2.69 -14.68
C GLU A 118 -10.80 -1.29 -15.23
N TYR A 119 -10.89 -0.28 -14.38
CA TYR A 119 -10.46 1.08 -14.73
C TYR A 119 -8.95 1.15 -14.97
N LEU A 120 -8.15 0.45 -14.16
CA LEU A 120 -6.70 0.43 -14.31
C LEU A 120 -6.24 -0.40 -15.51
N LEU A 121 -6.98 -1.45 -15.85
CA LEU A 121 -6.79 -2.21 -17.10
C LEU A 121 -6.99 -1.29 -18.32
N ASP A 122 -8.07 -0.50 -18.35
CA ASP A 122 -8.32 0.48 -19.43
C ASP A 122 -7.21 1.54 -19.55
N LYS A 123 -6.57 1.91 -18.43
CA LYS A 123 -5.46 2.87 -18.41
C LYS A 123 -4.08 2.24 -18.63
N GLY A 124 -4.00 0.95 -18.90
CA GLY A 124 -2.73 0.25 -19.15
C GLY A 124 -1.83 0.12 -17.92
N MET A 125 -2.40 0.23 -16.72
CA MET A 125 -1.69 0.06 -15.44
C MET A 125 -1.74 -1.38 -14.92
N ILE A 126 -2.64 -2.20 -15.46
CA ILE A 126 -2.82 -3.63 -15.14
C ILE A 126 -2.87 -4.38 -16.46
N ASP A 127 -2.20 -5.52 -16.56
CA ASP A 127 -2.19 -6.32 -17.80
C ASP A 127 -3.43 -7.21 -17.92
N LEU A 128 -3.91 -7.74 -16.79
CA LEU A 128 -4.98 -8.74 -16.75
C LEU A 128 -5.89 -8.55 -15.54
N VAL A 129 -7.20 -8.68 -15.75
CA VAL A 129 -8.18 -8.83 -14.67
C VAL A 129 -8.72 -10.25 -14.69
N VAL A 130 -8.49 -11.03 -13.63
CA VAL A 130 -8.72 -12.49 -13.64
C VAL A 130 -9.49 -12.90 -12.38
N HIS A 131 -10.61 -13.60 -12.58
CA HIS A 131 -11.38 -14.16 -11.47
C HIS A 131 -10.56 -15.22 -10.70
N ARG A 132 -10.69 -15.25 -9.36
CA ARG A 132 -9.87 -16.10 -8.47
C ARG A 132 -9.79 -17.58 -8.89
N HIS A 133 -10.90 -18.16 -9.34
CA HIS A 133 -10.94 -19.55 -9.81
C HIS A 133 -10.10 -19.83 -11.07
N GLN A 134 -9.81 -18.81 -11.87
CA GLN A 134 -9.02 -18.91 -13.11
C GLN A 134 -7.55 -18.51 -12.91
N LEU A 135 -7.18 -17.98 -11.74
CA LEU A 135 -5.81 -17.52 -11.47
C LEU A 135 -4.79 -18.65 -11.59
N ARG A 136 -5.09 -19.85 -11.06
CA ARG A 136 -4.16 -20.99 -11.12
C ARG A 136 -3.78 -21.35 -12.55
N GLU A 137 -4.78 -21.47 -13.41
CA GLU A 137 -4.57 -21.79 -14.83
C GLU A 137 -3.82 -20.68 -15.55
N THR A 138 -4.20 -19.42 -15.29
CA THR A 138 -3.58 -18.25 -15.92
C THR A 138 -2.12 -18.08 -15.51
N LEU A 139 -1.82 -18.16 -14.22
CA LEU A 139 -0.45 -18.12 -13.69
C LEU A 139 0.38 -19.28 -14.25
N SER A 140 -0.18 -20.49 -14.34
CA SER A 140 0.53 -21.64 -14.93
C SER A 140 0.91 -21.39 -16.38
N ARG A 141 -0.01 -20.85 -17.19
CA ARG A 141 0.26 -20.49 -18.60
C ARG A 141 1.35 -19.43 -18.70
N ILE A 142 1.23 -18.34 -17.94
CA ILE A 142 2.18 -17.23 -17.94
C ILE A 142 3.58 -17.71 -17.52
N CYS A 143 3.69 -18.39 -16.37
CA CYS A 143 4.96 -18.92 -15.90
C CYS A 143 5.61 -19.85 -16.93
N ARG A 144 4.82 -20.71 -17.58
CA ARG A 144 5.33 -21.62 -18.61
C ARG A 144 5.87 -20.88 -19.83
N THR A 145 5.19 -19.84 -20.28
CA THR A 145 5.64 -19.00 -21.39
C THR A 145 6.93 -18.28 -21.04
N LEU A 146 7.01 -17.64 -19.87
CA LEU A 146 8.17 -16.84 -19.48
C LEU A 146 9.39 -17.69 -19.12
N THR A 147 9.20 -18.89 -18.59
CA THR A 147 10.30 -19.79 -18.21
C THR A 147 10.70 -20.76 -19.31
N SER A 148 10.03 -20.72 -20.48
CA SER A 148 10.21 -21.70 -21.56
C SER A 148 10.13 -23.17 -21.08
N ALA A 149 9.36 -23.43 -20.02
CA ALA A 149 9.25 -24.75 -19.45
C ALA A 149 8.55 -25.71 -20.43
N LYS A 150 9.19 -26.86 -20.70
CA LYS A 150 8.57 -27.95 -21.47
C LYS A 150 7.26 -28.36 -20.79
N PRO A 151 6.20 -28.69 -21.54
CA PRO A 151 4.97 -29.23 -20.93
C PRO A 151 5.32 -30.44 -20.08
N GLN A 152 5.21 -30.33 -18.77
CA GLN A 152 4.99 -31.51 -17.96
C GLN A 152 3.57 -31.95 -18.28
N ARG A 153 3.45 -33.03 -19.05
CA ARG A 153 2.18 -33.75 -19.23
C ARG A 153 1.69 -34.03 -17.82
N ALA A 154 0.54 -33.46 -17.45
CA ALA A 154 -0.06 -33.75 -16.16
C ALA A 154 -0.29 -35.27 -16.10
N GLU A 155 0.54 -35.99 -15.34
CA GLU A 155 0.15 -37.29 -14.83
C GLU A 155 -0.98 -37.01 -13.83
N THR A 156 -2.21 -36.97 -14.33
CA THR A 156 -3.37 -37.19 -13.50
C THR A 156 -3.28 -38.62 -12.97
N LYS A 157 -2.55 -38.83 -11.87
CA LYS A 157 -2.78 -40.00 -11.03
C LYS A 157 -4.23 -39.90 -10.57
N PRO A 158 -5.10 -40.89 -10.85
CA PRO A 158 -6.44 -40.88 -10.32
C PRO A 158 -6.31 -41.05 -8.81
N THR A 159 -6.56 -39.98 -8.05
CA THR A 159 -6.71 -40.09 -6.60
C THR A 159 -8.04 -40.79 -6.35
N LYS A 160 -8.02 -42.12 -6.26
CA LYS A 160 -9.02 -42.84 -5.47
C LYS A 160 -8.77 -42.48 -4.01
N ALA A 161 -9.65 -41.65 -3.46
CA ALA A 161 -9.86 -41.54 -2.03
C ALA A 161 -11.35 -41.27 -1.82
N ASP A 162 -12.06 -42.36 -1.52
CA ASP A 162 -13.43 -42.37 -1.03
C ASP A 162 -13.62 -41.35 0.09
N ARG A 163 -14.34 -40.27 -0.19
CA ARG A 163 -15.10 -39.58 0.85
C ARG A 163 -16.49 -40.19 0.84
N LYS A 164 -16.67 -41.19 1.70
CA LYS A 164 -17.97 -41.66 2.16
C LYS A 164 -18.86 -40.45 2.43
N ALA A 165 -19.95 -40.33 1.69
CA ALA A 165 -21.00 -39.35 1.95
C ALA A 165 -21.47 -39.49 3.41
N PRO A 166 -21.67 -38.40 4.17
CA PRO A 166 -22.44 -38.50 5.39
C PRO A 166 -23.88 -38.87 5.01
N ALA A 167 -24.43 -39.85 5.74
CA ALA A 167 -25.82 -40.30 5.64
C ALA A 167 -26.82 -39.13 5.87
N PRO A 168 -28.05 -39.22 5.34
CA PRO A 168 -28.99 -38.11 5.35
C PRO A 168 -29.49 -37.84 6.77
N VAL A 169 -29.40 -36.59 7.22
CA VAL A 169 -30.07 -36.14 8.45
C VAL A 169 -31.46 -35.65 8.05
N ALA A 170 -32.46 -36.20 8.73
CA ALA A 170 -33.88 -35.93 8.53
C ALA A 170 -34.31 -34.55 9.06
N ASP A 171 -35.26 -33.98 8.30
CA ASP A 171 -36.34 -33.02 8.61
C ASP A 171 -36.07 -31.58 9.13
N PRO A 172 -36.95 -30.62 8.75
CA PRO A 172 -36.57 -29.22 8.59
C PRO A 172 -36.72 -28.41 9.88
N VAL A 173 -35.67 -27.67 10.26
CA VAL A 173 -35.77 -26.67 11.33
C VAL A 173 -36.41 -25.40 10.78
N LYS A 174 -37.55 -25.07 11.38
CA LYS A 174 -38.40 -23.89 11.20
C LYS A 174 -37.59 -22.58 11.29
N VAL A 175 -37.79 -21.70 10.31
CA VAL A 175 -37.20 -20.35 10.26
C VAL A 175 -37.73 -19.53 11.44
N THR A 176 -36.86 -19.18 12.39
CA THR A 176 -37.09 -18.09 13.35
C THR A 176 -36.52 -16.79 12.81
N GLU A 177 -37.26 -15.70 13.00
CA GLU A 177 -37.02 -14.34 12.49
C GLU A 177 -35.60 -13.79 12.75
N PRO A 178 -35.14 -12.78 11.98
CA PRO A 178 -33.82 -12.22 12.15
C PRO A 178 -33.71 -11.45 13.47
N LEU A 179 -32.69 -11.78 14.26
CA LEU A 179 -32.28 -11.02 15.43
C LEU A 179 -31.86 -9.59 15.01
N ALA A 180 -32.46 -8.59 15.65
CA ALA A 180 -32.16 -7.18 15.41
C ALA A 180 -30.66 -6.86 15.61
N PRO A 181 -30.07 -5.89 14.88
CA PRO A 181 -28.69 -5.50 15.06
C PRO A 181 -28.47 -4.92 16.47
N PRO A 182 -27.30 -5.13 17.09
CA PRO A 182 -26.99 -4.54 18.39
C PRO A 182 -26.97 -3.01 18.31
N PRO A 183 -27.35 -2.30 19.40
CA PRO A 183 -27.33 -0.85 19.42
C PRO A 183 -25.89 -0.32 19.31
N PRO A 184 -25.70 0.90 18.77
CA PRO A 184 -24.37 1.49 18.65
C PRO A 184 -23.74 1.72 20.03
N ALA A 185 -22.42 1.49 20.12
CA ALA A 185 -21.64 1.76 21.32
C ALA A 185 -21.80 3.24 21.75
N ALA A 186 -22.09 3.45 23.03
CA ALA A 186 -22.26 4.78 23.61
C ALA A 186 -20.99 5.63 23.42
N ALA A 187 -21.17 6.89 23.02
CA ALA A 187 -20.12 7.88 23.04
C ALA A 187 -19.60 8.08 24.48
N PRO A 188 -18.29 8.32 24.69
CA PRO A 188 -17.77 8.58 26.03
C PRO A 188 -18.39 9.86 26.60
N THR A 189 -19.06 9.73 27.74
CA THR A 189 -19.49 10.85 28.59
C THR A 189 -18.27 11.61 29.11
N PRO A 190 -18.29 12.95 29.20
CA PRO A 190 -17.21 13.70 29.82
C PRO A 190 -17.14 13.38 31.31
N SER A 191 -16.00 12.86 31.77
CA SER A 191 -15.72 12.63 33.18
C SER A 191 -15.66 13.96 33.93
N THR A 192 -16.61 14.18 34.84
CA THR A 192 -16.50 15.17 35.91
C THR A 192 -15.66 14.59 37.04
N GLU A 193 -14.35 14.67 36.91
CA GLU A 193 -13.43 14.63 38.06
C GLU A 193 -12.95 16.06 38.34
N PRO A 194 -12.86 16.49 39.61
CA PRO A 194 -12.35 17.81 39.95
C PRO A 194 -10.85 17.87 39.63
N LYS A 195 -10.43 18.90 38.88
CA LYS A 195 -9.02 19.18 38.60
C LYS A 195 -8.25 19.37 39.93
N PRO A 196 -7.07 18.75 40.10
CA PRO A 196 -6.14 19.12 41.16
C PRO A 196 -5.73 20.57 40.99
N GLY A 197 -5.79 21.36 42.07
CA GLY A 197 -5.43 22.78 42.07
C GLY A 197 -3.98 23.00 41.65
N LEU A 198 -3.76 23.92 40.71
CA LEU A 198 -2.45 24.51 40.46
C LEU A 198 -1.99 25.23 41.74
N PRO A 199 -0.72 25.10 42.16
CA PRO A 199 -0.19 25.97 43.21
C PRO A 199 -0.17 27.42 42.73
N ALA A 200 -0.49 28.33 43.65
CA ALA A 200 -0.57 29.77 43.43
C ALA A 200 0.75 30.33 42.86
N ILE A 201 0.64 31.08 41.77
CA ILE A 201 1.72 31.90 41.24
C ILE A 201 1.89 33.08 42.20
N ILE A 202 3.07 33.21 42.78
CA ILE A 202 3.46 34.34 43.61
C ILE A 202 3.44 35.60 42.75
N GLU A 203 2.58 36.56 43.10
CA GLU A 203 2.58 37.91 42.53
C GLU A 203 3.89 38.61 42.88
N HIS A 204 4.69 38.93 41.87
CA HIS A 204 5.79 39.89 42.01
C HIS A 204 5.27 41.29 41.66
N LYS A 205 5.27 42.15 42.69
CA LYS A 205 4.90 43.56 42.65
C LYS A 205 5.88 44.35 41.76
N PRO A 206 5.43 45.34 40.97
CA PRO A 206 6.32 46.10 40.08
C PRO A 206 7.16 47.11 40.88
N SER A 207 8.43 47.26 40.48
CA SER A 207 9.34 48.29 40.96
C SER A 207 9.67 49.25 39.81
N ASP A 208 9.62 50.54 40.11
CA ASP A 208 9.68 51.69 39.20
C ASP A 208 11.03 51.87 38.46
N ALA A 209 10.94 52.05 37.13
CA ALA A 209 11.59 53.02 36.21
C ALA A 209 13.13 53.34 36.26
N PRO A 210 13.72 54.02 35.23
CA PRO A 210 13.47 54.03 33.77
C PRO A 210 14.77 53.86 32.92
N GLY A 211 14.66 53.65 31.59
CA GLY A 211 15.72 54.12 30.68
C GLY A 211 15.97 53.38 29.35
N LYS A 212 15.57 54.05 28.26
CA LYS A 212 16.17 54.06 26.90
C LYS A 212 16.02 52.85 25.97
N LEU A 213 15.15 53.08 24.99
CA LEU A 213 15.08 52.44 23.67
C LEU A 213 16.33 52.78 22.84
N ALA A 214 16.91 51.77 22.19
CA ALA A 214 17.71 51.91 20.97
C ALA A 214 17.60 50.63 20.15
N ASN A 215 16.82 50.68 19.07
CA ASN A 215 16.83 49.70 17.98
C ASN A 215 18.12 49.91 17.17
N GLY A 216 18.80 48.82 16.86
CA GLY A 216 19.93 48.83 15.93
C GLY A 216 20.34 47.40 15.61
N LEU A 217 19.76 46.82 14.57
CA LEU A 217 20.41 45.78 13.78
C LEU A 217 20.01 45.98 12.32
N ASP A 218 21.02 46.41 11.57
CA ASP A 218 20.99 46.85 10.18
C ASP A 218 20.72 45.68 9.21
N HIS A 219 19.75 45.90 8.32
CA HIS A 219 19.58 45.15 7.08
C HIS A 219 20.38 45.86 6.00
N ASP A 220 21.66 45.53 5.85
CA ASP A 220 22.40 45.85 4.63
C ASP A 220 23.64 44.97 4.53
N SER A 221 23.62 44.02 3.58
CA SER A 221 24.81 43.49 2.89
C SER A 221 24.45 42.31 1.97
N LEU A 222 24.73 42.52 0.68
CA LEU A 222 25.09 41.52 -0.34
C LEU A 222 23.96 40.91 -1.20
N ASN A 223 23.51 41.73 -2.14
CA ASN A 223 23.17 41.28 -3.49
C ASN A 223 24.37 41.57 -4.41
N PRO A 224 24.81 40.63 -5.27
CA PRO A 224 25.41 41.01 -6.55
C PRO A 224 24.61 40.46 -7.73
N GLU A 225 24.24 41.41 -8.59
CA GLU A 225 23.47 41.28 -9.82
C GLU A 225 24.09 40.34 -10.87
N SER A 226 23.22 39.69 -11.61
CA SER A 226 23.47 39.09 -12.92
C SER A 226 23.73 40.15 -13.99
N PRO A 227 24.72 40.00 -14.89
CA PRO A 227 24.76 40.79 -16.12
C PRO A 227 24.23 39.99 -17.31
N GLN A 228 23.17 40.49 -17.95
CA GLN A 228 22.82 40.14 -19.32
C GLN A 228 23.51 41.06 -20.34
N THR A 229 23.76 40.48 -21.52
CA THR A 229 23.98 41.06 -22.85
C THR A 229 25.35 41.63 -23.22
N SER A 230 25.97 41.00 -24.22
CA SER A 230 26.47 41.70 -25.41
C SER A 230 26.63 40.72 -26.57
N SER A 231 25.85 40.94 -27.62
CA SER A 231 26.06 40.36 -28.95
C SER A 231 27.29 41.00 -29.60
N LYS A 232 28.10 40.22 -30.33
CA LYS A 232 28.84 40.70 -31.51
C LYS A 232 29.24 39.52 -32.40
N LEU A 233 28.89 39.67 -33.68
CA LEU A 233 29.37 38.99 -34.87
C LEU A 233 30.87 38.68 -34.85
N ALA A 234 31.27 37.54 -35.44
CA ALA A 234 32.03 37.51 -36.70
C ALA A 234 32.44 36.07 -37.10
N SER A 235 32.19 35.77 -38.38
CA SER A 235 32.88 34.83 -39.29
C SER A 235 32.86 33.32 -39.00
#